data_AF-A0A645DGT4-F1
#
_entry.id   AF-A0A645DGT4-F1
#
_cell.length_a   1.000
_cell.length_b   1.000
_cell.length_c   1.000
_cell.angle_alpha   90.00
_cell.angle_beta   90.00
_cell.angle_gamma   90.00
#
_symmetry.space_group_name_H-M   'P 1'
#
loop_
_entity.id
_entity.type
_entity.pdbx_description
1 polymer ?
#
loop_
_entity_poly.entity_id
_entity_poly.type
_entity_poly.pdbx_seq_one_letter_code
_entity_poly.pdbx_strand_id
1 'polypeptide(L)' 'MLSKDEVIEKNLFGVGTPHPEFENIIGDFVACAIDKTNLIYRDNDSVFKGYHGGLTEDERYVPVITFCK' A
#
# COMPACT_ATOMS: atom_id res chain seq x y z
N MET A 1 -11.23 3.14 -3.16
CA MET A 1 -10.34 4.31 -2.97
C MET A 1 -10.55 4.85 -1.58
N LEU A 2 -9.55 5.53 -1.03
CA LEU A 2 -9.57 6.16 0.29
C LEU A 2 -9.19 7.64 0.13
N SER A 3 -9.80 8.54 0.88
CA SER A 3 -9.36 9.94 0.96
C SER A 3 -8.03 10.06 1.71
N LYS A 4 -7.30 11.16 1.49
CA LYS A 4 -6.10 11.50 2.26
C LYS A 4 -6.35 11.39 3.77
N ASP A 5 -7.46 11.94 4.26
CA ASP A 5 -7.82 11.92 5.67
C ASP A 5 -8.02 10.49 6.20
N GLU A 6 -8.74 9.64 5.45
CA GLU A 6 -8.94 8.23 5.80
C GLU A 6 -7.61 7.47 5.86
N VAL A 7 -6.67 7.78 4.96
CA VAL A 7 -5.36 7.13 4.89
C VAL A 7 -4.49 7.51 6.09
N ILE A 8 -4.51 8.79 6.48
CA ILE A 8 -3.80 9.32 7.65
C ILE A 8 -4.40 8.74 8.93
N GLU A 9 -5.72 8.79 9.09
CA GLU A 9 -6.42 8.27 10.28
C GLU A 9 -6.14 6.77 10.48
N LYS A 10 -6.11 5.99 9.40
CA LYS A 10 -5.84 4.55 9.43
C LYS A 10 -4.36 4.20 9.58
N ASN A 11 -3.45 5.18 9.61
CA ASN A 11 -1.99 4.97 9.67
C ASN A 11 -1.47 3.99 8.59
N LEU A 12 -1.99 4.06 7.35
CA LEU A 12 -1.67 3.04 6.33
C LEU A 12 -0.19 3.03 5.92
N PHE A 13 0.51 4.15 6.08
CA PHE A 13 1.94 4.26 5.79
C PHE A 13 2.82 4.13 7.06
N GLY A 14 2.25 3.66 8.16
CA GLY A 14 2.92 3.42 9.43
C GLY A 14 2.55 4.41 10.53
N VAL A 15 3.01 4.11 11.74
CA VAL A 15 2.72 4.87 12.98
C VAL A 15 3.90 5.74 13.45
N GLY A 16 4.97 5.83 12.65
CA GLY A 16 6.15 6.63 12.96
C GLY A 16 5.91 8.13 12.74
N THR A 17 6.93 8.95 13.03
CA THR A 17 6.88 10.37 12.68
C THR A 17 6.85 10.53 11.16
N PRO A 18 5.80 11.14 10.57
CA PRO A 18 5.73 11.33 9.14
C PRO A 18 6.83 12.28 8.66
N HIS A 19 7.30 12.07 7.43
CA HIS A 19 8.15 13.05 6.76
C HIS A 19 7.40 14.39 6.61
N PRO A 20 8.05 15.56 6.74
CA PRO A 20 7.36 16.86 6.64
C PRO A 20 6.52 17.05 5.37
N GLU A 21 6.94 16.46 4.25
CA GLU A 21 6.24 16.53 2.96
C GLU A 21 5.20 15.41 2.72
N PHE A 22 4.92 14.57 3.72
CA PHE A 22 4.07 13.38 3.53
C PHE A 22 2.69 13.72 2.94
N GLU A 23 2.01 14.72 3.51
CA GLU A 23 0.67 15.13 3.07
C GLU A 23 0.66 15.77 1.67
N ASN A 24 1.80 16.29 1.22
CA ASN A 24 1.95 16.88 -0.12
C ASN A 24 2.20 15.81 -1.20
N ILE A 25 2.83 14.69 -0.85
CA ILE A 25 3.23 13.64 -1.80
C ILE A 25 2.13 12.59 -2.01
N ILE A 26 1.29 12.34 -1.00
CA ILE A 26 0.33 11.23 -1.00
C ILE A 26 -0.88 11.40 -1.95
N GLY A 27 -1.15 12.62 -2.41
CA GLY A 27 -2.31 12.96 -3.25
C GLY A 27 -3.63 13.06 -2.47
N ASP A 28 -4.72 13.45 -3.14
CA ASP A 28 -6.03 13.65 -2.50
C ASP A 28 -6.77 12.33 -2.20
N PHE A 29 -6.50 11.32 -3.03
CA PHE A 29 -7.05 9.98 -2.90
C PHE A 29 -5.98 8.93 -3.17
N VAL A 30 -6.05 7.84 -2.42
CA VAL A 30 -5.22 6.66 -2.61
C VAL A 30 -6.10 5.51 -3.10
N ALA A 31 -5.76 4.98 -4.28
CA ALA A 31 -6.30 3.73 -4.76
C ALA A 31 -5.37 2.58 -4.32
N CYS A 32 -5.94 1.54 -3.75
CA CYS A 32 -5.23 0.32 -3.42
C CYS A 32 -6.03 -0.86 -3.97
N ALA A 33 -5.33 -1.77 -4.66
CA ALA A 33 -5.93 -2.99 -5.16
C ALA A 33 -6.35 -3.91 -3.99
N ILE A 34 -7.43 -4.65 -4.19
CA ILE A 34 -7.93 -5.64 -3.23
C ILE A 34 -8.09 -6.99 -3.92
N ASP A 35 -7.79 -8.08 -3.20
CA ASP A 35 -7.89 -9.45 -3.71
C ASP A 35 -7.09 -9.62 -5.03
N LYS A 36 -7.63 -10.33 -6.02
CA LYS A 36 -6.95 -10.64 -7.30
C LYS A 36 -6.99 -9.49 -8.32
N THR A 37 -7.05 -8.25 -7.87
CA THR A 37 -7.06 -7.07 -8.74
C THR A 37 -5.69 -6.40 -8.78
N ASN A 38 -5.45 -5.60 -9.82
CA ASN A 38 -4.28 -4.74 -9.91
C ASN A 38 -4.66 -3.40 -10.54
N LEU A 39 -3.89 -2.36 -10.26
CA LEU A 39 -4.05 -1.04 -10.84
C LEU A 39 -3.05 -0.89 -12.00
N ILE A 40 -3.56 -0.88 -13.23
CA ILE A 40 -2.79 -0.68 -14.45
C ILE A 40 -3.21 0.64 -15.08
N TYR A 41 -2.25 1.46 -15.49
CA TYR A 41 -2.55 2.79 -16.02
C TYR A 41 -2.91 2.75 -17.52
N ARG A 42 -2.26 1.88 -18.31
CA ARG A 42 -2.54 1.71 -19.74
C ARG A 42 -2.69 0.25 -20.12
N ASP A 43 -3.56 -0.04 -21.08
CA ASP A 43 -3.83 -1.40 -21.55
C ASP A 43 -2.61 -2.14 -22.10
N ASN A 44 -1.57 -1.41 -22.52
CA ASN A 44 -0.32 -1.97 -23.06
C ASN A 44 0.82 -2.05 -22.03
N ASP A 45 0.57 -1.77 -20.75
CA ASP A 45 1.59 -1.92 -19.71
C ASP A 45 1.92 -3.41 -19.48
N SER A 46 3.10 -3.68 -18.93
CA SER A 46 3.53 -5.04 -18.64
C SER A 46 2.62 -5.71 -17.62
N VAL A 47 2.06 -6.87 -18.00
CA VAL A 47 1.22 -7.68 -17.12
C VAL A 47 2.06 -8.80 -16.49
N PHE A 48 2.14 -8.79 -15.16
CA PHE A 48 2.82 -9.79 -14.37
C PHE A 48 1.83 -10.81 -13.80
N LYS A 49 2.31 -12.04 -13.54
CA LYS A 49 1.48 -13.08 -12.90
C LYS A 49 1.25 -12.82 -11.41
N GLY A 50 2.12 -12.04 -10.77
CA GLY A 50 2.03 -11.68 -9.36
C GLY A 50 2.36 -10.20 -9.18
N TYR A 51 1.52 -9.52 -8.42
CA TYR A 51 1.70 -8.14 -7.98
C TYR A 51 1.66 -8.10 -6.44
N HIS A 52 2.13 -7.00 -5.87
CA HIS A 52 2.11 -6.72 -4.44
C HIS A 52 1.89 -5.23 -4.21
N GLY A 53 1.58 -4.86 -2.97
CA GLY A 53 1.19 -3.49 -2.59
C GLY A 53 -0.33 -3.29 -2.52
N GLY A 54 -1.11 -4.37 -2.56
CA GLY A 54 -2.52 -4.38 -2.21
C GLY A 54 -2.76 -4.32 -0.69
N LEU A 55 -4.04 -4.26 -0.30
CA LEU A 55 -4.46 -4.13 1.10
C LEU A 55 -4.99 -5.46 1.70
N THR A 56 -4.75 -6.59 1.04
CA THR A 56 -5.20 -7.89 1.57
C THR A 56 -4.46 -8.23 2.87
N GLU A 57 -5.09 -9.02 3.74
CA GLU A 57 -4.42 -9.45 4.98
C GLU A 57 -3.16 -10.25 4.69
N ASP A 58 -3.23 -11.18 3.74
CA ASP A 58 -2.11 -12.02 3.34
C ASP A 58 -0.92 -11.22 2.79
N GLU A 59 -1.15 -10.14 2.04
CA GLU A 59 -0.08 -9.28 1.53
C GLU A 59 0.56 -8.39 2.60
N ARG A 60 -0.19 -8.05 3.67
CA ARG A 60 0.31 -7.16 4.74
C ARG A 60 1.24 -7.86 5.71
N TYR A 61 1.19 -9.18 5.82
CA TYR A 61 2.05 -9.93 6.73
C TYR A 61 3.25 -10.54 6.00
N VAL A 62 4.46 -10.16 6.44
CA VAL A 62 5.71 -10.74 5.96
C VAL A 62 6.33 -11.58 7.08
N PRO A 63 6.72 -12.84 6.83
CA PRO A 63 7.30 -13.68 7.87
C PRO A 63 8.64 -13.12 8.34
N VAL A 64 8.80 -12.98 9.65
CA VAL A 64 10.07 -12.64 10.30
C VAL A 64 10.62 -13.89 10.96
N ILE A 65 11.70 -14.44 10.41
CA ILE A 65 12.34 -15.66 10.91
C ILE A 65 13.62 -15.24 11.65
N THR A 66 13.72 -15.59 12.93
CA THR A 66 14.88 -15.26 13.78
C THR A 66 15.45 -16.51 14.44
N PHE A 67 16.74 -16.49 14.75
CA PHE A 67 17.39 -17.51 15.57
C PHE A 67 17.71 -16.91 16.94
N CYS A 68 17.25 -17.57 18.00
CA CYS A 68 17.62 -17.23 19.37
C CYS A 68 18.66 -18.23 19.89
N LYS A 69 19.59 -17.76 20.72
CA LYS A 69 20.55 -18.60 21.45
C LYS A 69 19.92 -19.22 22.69
#